data_AF-A0A660YVW8-F1
#
_entry.id   AF-A0A660YVW8-F1
#
_cell.length_a   1.000
_cell.length_b   1.000
_cell.length_c   1.000
_cell.angle_alpha   90.00
_cell.angle_beta   90.00
_cell.angle_gamma   90.00
#
_symmetry.space_group_name_H-M   'P 1'
#
loop_
_entity.id
_entity.type
_entity.pdbx_description
1 polymer ?
#
loop_
_entity_poly.entity_id
_entity_poly.type
_entity_poly.pdbx_seq_one_letter_code
_entity_poly.pdbx_strand_id
1 'polypeptide(L)'
;MGKTMEEILPTEFQLKQNYPNPFKERTTIKFCVRDKARIGVEVFDSGRNKVETLVKEIKEAGTYKVEFNAKELANGIYFYRLQAGDFIETKKMVLLR
;
A
#
# COMPACT_ATOMS: atom_id res chain seq x y z
N MET A 1 23.74 11.24 -26.29
CA MET A 1 22.34 10.78 -26.11
C MET A 1 22.30 9.77 -24.97
N GLY A 2 21.81 10.16 -23.80
CA GLY A 2 21.53 9.22 -22.71
C GLY A 2 20.37 8.31 -23.13
N LYS A 3 20.53 7.00 -22.95
CA LYS A 3 19.43 6.05 -23.10
C LYS A 3 18.37 6.43 -22.07
N THR A 4 17.24 6.97 -22.51
CA THR A 4 16.03 7.03 -21.69
C THR A 4 15.71 5.59 -21.29
N MET A 5 15.87 5.27 -20.01
CA MET A 5 15.33 4.03 -19.46
C MET A 5 13.84 4.07 -19.76
N GLU A 6 13.37 3.21 -20.66
CA GLU A 6 11.94 2.95 -20.79
C GLU A 6 11.45 2.61 -19.38
N GLU A 7 10.51 3.41 -18.88
CA GLU A 7 9.93 3.18 -17.57
C GLU A 7 9.16 1.87 -17.67
N ILE A 8 9.73 0.79 -17.12
CA ILE A 8 9.14 -0.54 -17.18
C ILE A 8 7.84 -0.48 -16.37
N LEU A 9 6.72 -0.34 -17.07
CA LEU A 9 5.39 -0.33 -16.47
C LEU A 9 5.11 -1.71 -15.88
N PRO A 10 4.46 -1.77 -14.70
CA PRO A 10 4.09 -3.04 -14.11
C PRO A 10 3.02 -3.74 -14.96
N THR A 11 3.13 -5.05 -15.07
CA THR A 11 2.18 -5.90 -15.82
C THR A 11 1.08 -6.49 -14.95
N GLU A 12 1.09 -6.20 -13.65
CA GLU A 12 0.11 -6.69 -12.68
C GLU A 12 -0.22 -5.64 -11.61
N PHE A 13 -1.45 -5.73 -11.07
CA PHE A 13 -1.74 -5.10 -9.79
C PHE A 13 -1.02 -5.89 -8.70
N GLN A 14 -0.37 -5.19 -7.79
CA GLN A 14 0.40 -5.86 -6.76
C GLN A 14 0.54 -4.98 -5.54
N LEU A 15 0.33 -5.56 -4.36
CA LEU A 15 0.69 -4.95 -3.10
C LEU A 15 2.03 -5.52 -2.65
N LYS A 16 2.98 -4.68 -2.23
CA LYS A 16 4.24 -5.15 -1.65
C LYS A 16 4.15 -5.20 -0.13
N GLN A 17 4.99 -6.02 0.48
CA GLN A 17 5.19 -5.97 1.93
C GLN A 17 5.65 -4.56 2.31
N ASN A 18 5.04 -3.96 3.32
CA ASN A 18 5.43 -2.66 3.84
C ASN A 18 6.86 -2.74 4.37
N TYR A 19 7.61 -1.64 4.26
CA TYR A 19 8.97 -1.56 4.78
C TYR A 19 9.20 -0.24 5.54
N PRO A 20 9.75 -0.30 6.77
CA PRO A 20 10.10 -1.52 7.52
C PRO A 20 8.87 -2.32 7.99
N ASN A 21 9.06 -3.60 8.31
CA ASN A 21 8.09 -4.46 9.01
C ASN A 21 8.83 -5.52 9.85
N PRO A 22 8.73 -5.54 11.20
CA PRO A 22 7.95 -4.62 12.04
C PRO A 22 8.37 -3.16 11.91
N PHE A 23 7.48 -2.22 12.23
CA PHE A 23 7.73 -0.77 12.19
C PHE A 23 7.34 -0.09 13.51
N LYS A 24 7.90 1.10 13.76
CA LYS A 24 7.73 1.85 15.03
C LYS A 24 6.66 2.94 14.96
N GLU A 25 6.81 3.86 14.03
CA GLU A 25 5.90 5.00 13.87
C GLU A 25 5.37 5.08 12.44
N ARG A 26 6.26 4.88 11.46
CA ARG A 26 5.95 4.99 10.05
C ARG A 26 6.44 3.79 9.28
N THR A 27 5.72 3.44 8.24
CA THR A 27 6.12 2.44 7.25
C THR A 27 5.69 2.87 5.86
N THR A 28 6.41 2.45 4.84
CA THR A 28 6.04 2.71 3.45
C THR A 28 5.35 1.49 2.86
N ILE A 29 4.16 1.69 2.31
CA ILE A 29 3.43 0.70 1.52
C ILE A 29 3.70 1.00 0.05
N LYS A 30 4.24 0.02 -0.69
CA LYS A 30 4.43 0.12 -2.14
C LYS A 30 3.40 -0.74 -2.86
N PHE A 31 2.91 -0.27 -4.00
CA PHE A 31 1.98 -1.02 -4.83
C PHE A 31 2.16 -0.70 -6.32
N CYS A 32 1.78 -1.65 -7.16
CA CYS A 32 1.81 -1.56 -8.61
C CYS A 32 0.39 -1.45 -9.15
N VAL A 33 0.22 -0.62 -10.19
CA VAL A 33 -1.02 -0.41 -10.93
C VAL A 33 -0.71 -0.76 -12.38
N ARG A 34 -1.29 -1.84 -12.89
CA ARG A 34 -1.03 -2.32 -14.26
C ARG A 34 -1.58 -1.38 -15.33
N ASP A 35 -2.79 -0.90 -15.11
CA ASP A 35 -3.59 -0.10 -16.03
C ASP A 35 -4.46 0.88 -15.24
N LYS A 36 -4.95 1.93 -15.93
CA LYS A 36 -5.72 3.01 -15.32
C LYS A 36 -6.88 2.46 -14.50
N ALA A 37 -6.86 2.70 -13.19
CA ALA A 37 -7.86 2.15 -12.28
C ALA A 37 -8.14 3.08 -11.11
N ARG A 38 -9.34 2.96 -10.54
CA ARG A 38 -9.64 3.55 -9.23
C ARG A 38 -8.99 2.70 -8.14
N ILE A 39 -8.04 3.28 -7.43
CA ILE A 39 -7.26 2.63 -6.39
C ILE A 39 -7.79 3.01 -5.01
N GLY A 40 -7.98 1.99 -4.17
CA GLY A 40 -8.16 2.12 -2.72
C GLY A 40 -7.00 1.47 -1.98
N VAL A 41 -6.34 2.21 -1.08
CA VAL A 41 -5.42 1.64 -0.09
C VAL A 41 -5.96 1.98 1.30
N GLU A 42 -6.33 0.96 2.06
CA GLU A 42 -6.99 1.09 3.36
C GLU A 42 -6.25 0.26 4.42
N VAL A 43 -6.26 0.74 5.66
CA VAL A 43 -5.68 0.08 6.84
C VAL A 43 -6.78 -0.38 7.78
N PHE A 44 -6.62 -1.55 8.37
CA PHE A 44 -7.53 -2.21 9.30
C PHE A 44 -6.79 -2.69 10.55
N ASP A 45 -7.49 -2.70 11.69
CA ASP A 45 -7.02 -3.33 12.92
C ASP A 45 -7.21 -4.86 12.88
N SER A 46 -6.81 -5.55 13.95
CA SER A 46 -6.97 -7.00 14.09
C SER A 46 -8.43 -7.47 14.15
N GLY A 47 -9.36 -6.57 14.52
CA GLY A 47 -10.80 -6.78 14.52
C GLY A 47 -11.46 -6.53 13.16
N ARG A 48 -10.69 -6.22 12.11
CA ARG A 48 -11.17 -5.83 10.76
C ARG A 48 -11.92 -4.50 10.74
N ASN A 49 -11.81 -3.67 11.77
CA ASN A 49 -12.33 -2.31 11.71
C ASN A 49 -11.39 -1.46 10.85
N LYS A 50 -11.97 -0.59 10.01
CA LYS A 50 -11.18 0.32 9.20
C LYS A 50 -10.58 1.41 10.10
N VAL A 51 -9.27 1.56 10.03
CA VAL A 51 -8.49 2.57 10.75
C VAL A 51 -8.33 3.82 9.91
N GLU A 52 -7.88 3.67 8.66
CA GLU A 52 -7.57 4.80 7.79
C GLU A 52 -7.70 4.43 6.31
N THR A 53 -7.99 5.42 5.46
CA THR A 53 -7.87 5.32 4.00
C THR A 53 -6.69 6.17 3.54
N LEU A 54 -5.64 5.51 3.04
CA LEU A 54 -4.38 6.15 2.62
C LEU A 54 -4.45 6.65 1.17
N VAL A 55 -5.19 5.95 0.31
CA VAL A 55 -5.37 6.29 -1.11
C VAL A 55 -6.81 6.01 -1.51
N LYS A 56 -7.44 6.94 -2.25
CA LYS A 56 -8.80 6.77 -2.82
C LYS A 56 -8.98 7.61 -4.08
N GLU A 57 -8.26 7.29 -5.13
CA GLU A 57 -8.21 8.09 -6.36
C GLU A 57 -7.97 7.24 -7.61
N ILE A 58 -8.07 7.84 -8.79
CA ILE A 58 -7.70 7.18 -10.04
C ILE A 58 -6.19 7.31 -10.24
N LYS A 59 -5.52 6.20 -10.53
CA LYS A 59 -4.09 6.16 -10.88
C LYS A 59 -3.91 5.60 -12.29
N GLU A 60 -2.91 6.09 -13.00
CA GLU A 60 -2.43 5.51 -14.26
C GLU A 60 -1.54 4.29 -13.97
N ALA A 61 -1.09 3.61 -15.04
CA ALA A 61 -0.14 2.52 -14.89
C ALA A 61 1.16 3.03 -14.23
N GLY A 62 1.66 2.32 -13.22
CA GLY A 62 2.88 2.71 -12.52
C GLY A 62 3.08 2.05 -11.16
N THR A 63 4.23 2.33 -10.56
CA THR A 63 4.56 1.91 -9.20
C THR A 63 4.46 3.10 -8.24
N TYR A 64 3.68 2.94 -7.18
CA TYR A 64 3.38 3.99 -6.21
C TYR A 64 3.83 3.61 -4.81
N LYS A 65 3.99 4.64 -3.98
CA LYS A 65 4.30 4.49 -2.56
C LYS A 65 3.40 5.42 -1.76
N VAL A 66 2.93 4.95 -0.62
CA VAL A 66 2.22 5.76 0.37
C VAL A 66 2.81 5.47 1.75
N GLU A 67 2.97 6.52 2.56
CA GLU A 67 3.40 6.37 3.94
C GLU A 67 2.18 6.15 4.83
N PHE A 68 2.31 5.23 5.78
CA PHE A 68 1.36 5.06 6.87
C PHE A 68 2.00 5.54 8.17
N ASN A 69 1.36 6.49 8.84
CA ASN A 69 1.79 7.02 10.13
C ASN A 69 0.87 6.49 11.25
N ALA A 70 1.41 5.63 12.09
CA ALA A 70 0.68 4.94 13.12
C ALA A 70 0.93 5.49 14.53
N LYS A 71 1.49 6.70 14.70
CA LYS A 71 1.92 7.26 16.00
C LYS A 71 0.86 7.15 17.12
N GLU A 72 -0.41 7.35 16.80
CA GLU A 72 -1.50 7.31 17.78
C GLU A 72 -2.14 5.91 17.96
N LEU A 73 -1.57 4.88 17.32
CA LEU A 73 -2.08 3.51 17.36
C LEU A 73 -1.30 2.63 18.35
N ALA A 74 -1.98 1.66 18.94
CA ALA A 74 -1.39 0.69 19.86
C ALA A 74 -0.49 -0.33 19.12
N ASN A 75 0.54 -0.84 19.80
CA ASN A 75 1.34 -1.96 19.29
C ASN A 75 0.43 -3.15 18.94
N GLY A 76 0.74 -3.84 17.84
CA GLY A 76 -0.08 -4.97 17.42
C GLY A 76 -0.01 -5.26 15.93
N ILE A 77 -0.92 -6.14 15.51
CA ILE A 77 -1.08 -6.55 14.12
C ILE A 77 -2.12 -5.66 13.46
N TYR A 78 -1.76 -5.14 12.29
CA TYR A 78 -2.65 -4.42 11.40
C TYR A 78 -2.64 -5.09 10.03
N PHE A 79 -3.67 -4.80 9.24
CA PHE A 79 -3.79 -5.23 7.87
C PHE A 79 -3.91 -4.02 6.97
N TYR A 80 -3.37 -4.11 5.77
CA TYR A 80 -3.58 -3.09 4.75
C TYR A 80 -3.95 -3.78 3.44
N ARG A 81 -4.86 -3.15 2.71
CA ARG A 81 -5.49 -3.72 1.52
C ARG A 81 -5.36 -2.76 0.36
N LEU A 82 -4.95 -3.30 -0.79
CA LEU A 82 -5.06 -2.67 -2.09
C LEU A 82 -6.32 -3.19 -2.77
N GLN A 83 -7.14 -2.28 -3.29
CA GLN A 83 -8.30 -2.59 -4.10
C GLN A 83 -8.24 -1.81 -5.43
N ALA A 84 -8.41 -2.52 -6.54
CA ALA A 84 -8.44 -1.97 -7.90
C ALA A 84 -9.48 -2.74 -8.73
N GLY A 85 -10.72 -2.23 -8.79
CA GLY A 85 -11.84 -2.99 -9.35
C GLY A 85 -12.07 -4.28 -8.57
N ASP A 86 -12.05 -5.42 -9.27
CA ASP A 86 -12.20 -6.76 -8.69
C ASP A 86 -10.90 -7.29 -8.06
N PHE A 87 -9.75 -6.66 -8.34
CA PHE A 87 -8.49 -7.04 -7.71
C PHE A 87 -8.47 -6.56 -6.26
N ILE A 88 -8.23 -7.50 -5.35
CA ILE A 88 -8.05 -7.24 -3.92
C ILE A 88 -6.83 -8.02 -3.43
N GLU A 89 -5.85 -7.32 -2.87
CA GLU A 89 -4.73 -7.94 -2.16
C GLU A 89 -4.60 -7.34 -0.77
N THR A 90 -4.47 -8.19 0.25
CA THR A 90 -4.30 -7.77 1.65
C THR A 90 -2.98 -8.29 2.19
N LYS A 91 -2.26 -7.46 2.94
CA LYS A 91 -1.05 -7.86 3.66
C LYS A 91 -1.12 -7.45 5.12
N LYS A 92 -0.35 -8.17 5.93
CA LYS A 92 -0.20 -7.97 7.36
C LYS A 92 1.02 -7.09 7.64
N MET A 93 0.90 -6.17 8.59
CA MET A 93 2.02 -5.41 9.15
C MET A 93 2.01 -5.47 10.68
N VAL A 94 3.19 -5.34 11.28
CA VAL A 94 3.39 -5.41 12.73
C VAL A 94 3.92 -4.07 13.23
N LEU A 95 3.16 -3.42 14.09
CA LEU A 95 3.56 -2.21 14.81
C LEU A 95 4.20 -2.61 16.14
N LEU A 96 5.47 -2.28 16.32
CA LEU A 96 6.23 -2.56 17.53
C LEU A 96 7.13 -1.37 17.87
N ARG A 97 7.07 -0.91 19.12
CA ARG A 97 7.77 0.29 19.60
C ARG A 97 8.74 0.02 20.72
#